data_AF-A0A819UB86-F1
#
_entry.id   AF-A0A819UB86-F1
#
_cell.length_a   1.000
_cell.length_b   1.000
_cell.length_c   1.000
_cell.angle_alpha   90.00
_cell.angle_beta   90.00
_cell.angle_gamma   90.00
#
_symmetry.space_group_name_H-M   'P 1'
#
loop_
_entity.id
_entity.type
_entity.pdbx_description
1 polymer ?
#
loop_
_entity_poly.entity_id
_entity_poly.type
_entity_poly.pdbx_seq_one_letter_code
_entity_poly.pdbx_strand_id
1 'polypeptide(L)'
;MQFDIRRFDIYRKIPKDLTQPTTTGAAISLICITFISTLLLIELYYFITPDVTSELFVDVPESGTADRIPVHLDATVLGINCPFLGIDIQDDLGRHEVGFLENTVRTPDNNGAGCRINATFTIARVPGNFHISTHSAAMQPANADMKHVIHDLTFGDSIRGFRQIPNRRAFHPLRRFNNTNRPNEASHDYLMKIVPTIYENLRGLRRYPYQFTFFYRVSQ
;
A
#
# COMPACT_ATOMS: atom_id res chain seq x y z
N MET A 1 48.22 3.51 -30.00
CA MET A 1 48.30 4.98 -30.19
C MET A 1 48.56 5.59 -28.84
N GLN A 2 49.71 6.24 -28.66
CA GLN A 2 50.13 6.80 -27.39
C GLN A 2 49.55 8.21 -27.29
N PHE A 3 48.61 8.42 -26.36
CA PHE A 3 48.01 9.73 -26.12
C PHE A 3 49.07 10.67 -25.53
N ASP A 4 49.67 11.50 -26.37
CA ASP A 4 50.59 12.56 -25.94
C ASP A 4 49.78 13.78 -25.50
N ILE A 5 49.56 13.88 -24.20
CA ILE A 5 48.78 14.93 -23.52
C ILE A 5 49.39 16.32 -23.77
N ARG A 6 50.68 16.39 -24.16
CA ARG A 6 51.39 17.64 -24.44
C ARG A 6 50.82 18.41 -25.64
N ARG A 7 50.04 17.76 -26.52
CA ARG A 7 49.39 18.42 -27.67
C ARG A 7 48.12 19.21 -27.32
N PHE A 8 47.55 19.07 -26.11
CA PHE A 8 46.35 19.80 -25.69
C PHE A 8 46.64 21.17 -25.05
N ASP A 9 47.90 21.57 -24.94
CA ASP A 9 48.32 22.86 -24.39
C ASP A 9 48.27 23.94 -25.50
N ILE A 10 47.07 24.50 -25.73
CA ILE A 10 46.78 25.49 -26.79
C ILE A 10 47.36 26.88 -26.48
N TYR A 11 47.80 27.14 -25.25
CA TYR A 11 48.23 28.47 -24.80
C TYR A 11 49.76 28.66 -24.80
N ARG A 12 50.19 29.87 -25.21
CA ARG A 12 51.60 30.29 -25.16
C ARG A 12 52.07 30.33 -23.71
N LYS A 13 53.10 29.53 -23.38
CA LYS A 13 53.69 29.49 -22.03
C LYS A 13 54.29 30.85 -21.66
N ILE A 14 53.89 31.37 -20.51
CA ILE A 14 54.40 32.63 -19.95
C ILE A 14 55.83 32.36 -19.40
N PRO A 15 56.81 33.25 -19.63
CA PRO A 15 58.16 33.09 -19.07
C PRO A 15 58.11 33.06 -17.54
N LYS A 16 58.91 32.15 -16.95
CA LYS A 16 58.89 31.82 -15.51
C LYS A 16 59.28 32.98 -14.59
N ASP A 17 59.93 34.02 -15.13
CA ASP A 17 60.38 35.20 -14.38
C ASP A 17 59.25 36.19 -14.05
N LEU A 18 58.11 36.06 -14.73
CA LEU A 18 56.90 36.89 -14.51
C LEU A 18 55.83 36.16 -13.69
N THR A 19 56.05 34.89 -13.34
CA THR A 19 55.08 34.05 -12.61
C THR A 19 55.75 33.40 -11.39
N GLN A 20 55.49 33.92 -10.20
CA GLN A 20 55.95 33.29 -8.96
C GLN A 20 54.92 32.26 -8.49
N PRO A 21 55.23 30.95 -8.43
CA PRO A 21 54.30 29.95 -7.95
C PRO A 21 54.02 30.17 -6.45
N THR A 22 52.76 30.38 -6.10
CA THR A 22 52.34 30.52 -4.70
C THR A 22 51.77 29.20 -4.19
N THR A 23 52.36 28.68 -3.11
CA THR A 23 51.91 27.43 -2.46
C THR A 23 50.49 27.56 -1.88
N THR A 24 50.13 28.77 -1.44
CA THR A 24 48.80 29.13 -0.95
C THR A 24 47.75 29.05 -2.06
N GLY A 25 48.06 29.55 -3.26
CA GLY A 25 47.16 29.47 -4.42
C GLY A 25 46.90 28.03 -4.84
N ALA A 26 47.94 27.18 -4.82
CA ALA A 26 47.80 25.74 -5.09
C ALA A 26 46.91 25.05 -4.05
N ALA A 27 47.09 25.33 -2.75
CA ALA A 27 46.26 24.75 -1.69
C ALA A 27 44.78 25.16 -1.81
N ILE A 28 44.50 26.44 -2.07
CA ILE A 28 43.14 26.94 -2.28
C ILE A 28 42.49 26.25 -3.49
N SER A 29 43.22 26.12 -4.61
CA SER A 29 42.70 25.47 -5.80
C SER A 29 42.32 24.00 -5.56
N LEU A 30 43.10 23.28 -4.73
CA LEU A 30 42.86 21.88 -4.41
C LEU A 30 41.62 21.72 -3.52
N ILE A 31 41.43 22.62 -2.55
CA ILE A 31 40.22 22.68 -1.70
C ILE A 31 38.98 23.01 -2.54
N CYS A 32 39.07 23.97 -3.47
CA CYS A 32 37.95 24.29 -4.35
C CYS A 32 37.56 23.11 -5.24
N ILE A 33 38.54 22.40 -5.82
CA ILE A 33 38.28 21.23 -6.66
C ILE A 33 37.62 20.10 -5.86
N THR A 34 38.09 19.82 -4.64
CA THR A 34 37.48 18.78 -3.79
C THR A 34 36.07 19.15 -3.34
N PHE A 35 35.83 20.42 -3.03
CA PHE A 35 34.51 20.89 -2.66
C PHE A 35 33.53 20.80 -3.84
N ILE A 36 33.92 21.27 -5.02
CA ILE A 36 33.09 21.21 -6.23
C ILE A 36 32.82 19.76 -6.64
N SER A 37 33.81 18.87 -6.58
CA SER A 37 33.60 17.45 -6.91
C SER A 37 32.65 16.77 -5.93
N THR A 38 32.72 17.11 -4.64
CA THR A 38 31.81 16.59 -3.61
C THR A 38 30.37 17.04 -3.88
N LEU A 39 30.15 18.34 -4.15
CA LEU A 39 28.83 18.85 -4.49
C LEU A 39 28.27 18.18 -5.75
N LEU A 40 29.10 18.00 -6.79
CA LEU A 40 28.68 17.34 -8.02
C LEU A 40 28.27 15.89 -7.79
N LEU A 41 29.01 15.14 -6.96
CA LEU A 41 28.66 13.75 -6.63
C LEU A 41 27.35 13.67 -5.85
N ILE A 42 27.11 14.61 -4.93
CA ILE A 42 25.86 14.67 -4.17
C ILE A 42 24.69 14.99 -5.09
N GLU A 43 24.78 16.04 -5.90
CA GLU A 43 23.71 16.41 -6.85
C GLU A 43 23.46 15.31 -7.87
N LEU A 44 24.51 14.66 -8.39
CA LEU A 44 24.36 13.53 -9.30
C LEU A 44 23.65 12.35 -8.62
N TYR A 45 23.98 12.07 -7.36
CA TYR A 45 23.30 11.04 -6.59
C TYR A 45 21.82 11.37 -6.37
N TYR A 46 21.50 12.61 -6.03
CA TYR A 46 20.12 13.07 -5.90
C TYR A 46 19.36 13.01 -7.23
N PHE A 47 19.98 13.42 -8.34
CA PHE A 47 19.38 13.36 -9.67
C PHE A 47 19.06 11.93 -10.13
N ILE A 48 19.91 10.96 -9.78
CA ILE A 48 19.70 9.54 -10.12
C ILE A 48 18.66 8.88 -9.19
N THR A 49 18.46 9.42 -7.99
CA THR A 49 17.50 8.86 -7.02
C THR A 49 16.06 9.23 -7.46
N PRO A 50 15.18 8.25 -7.73
CA PRO A 50 13.82 8.55 -8.12
C PRO A 50 13.01 9.12 -6.96
N ASP A 51 12.28 10.20 -7.23
CA ASP A 51 11.31 10.77 -6.29
C ASP A 51 9.88 10.34 -6.65
N VAL A 52 9.04 10.13 -5.64
CA VAL A 52 7.67 9.65 -5.82
C VAL A 52 6.71 10.83 -5.66
N THR A 53 6.21 11.34 -6.78
CA THR A 53 5.21 12.41 -6.80
C THR A 53 3.79 11.85 -6.80
N SER A 54 2.91 12.45 -6.00
CA SER A 54 1.49 12.09 -5.92
C SER A 54 0.67 13.13 -6.66
N GLU A 55 0.07 12.75 -7.79
CA GLU A 55 -0.82 13.61 -8.57
C GLU A 55 -2.27 13.14 -8.46
N LEU A 56 -3.19 14.09 -8.41
CA LEU A 56 -4.63 13.83 -8.41
C LEU A 56 -5.15 14.03 -9.83
N PHE A 57 -5.72 12.99 -10.41
CA PHE A 57 -6.34 13.02 -11.72
C PHE A 57 -7.79 12.55 -11.64
N VAL A 58 -8.59 12.93 -12.64
CA VAL A 58 -9.96 12.43 -12.77
C VAL A 58 -9.88 10.98 -13.18
N ASP A 59 -10.46 10.11 -12.37
CA ASP A 59 -10.47 8.69 -12.66
C ASP A 59 -11.37 8.39 -13.85
N VAL A 60 -10.77 7.96 -14.95
CA VAL A 60 -11.45 7.53 -16.17
C VAL A 60 -11.36 6.01 -16.20
N PRO A 61 -12.50 5.29 -16.21
CA PRO A 61 -12.47 3.83 -16.20
C PRO A 61 -11.79 3.32 -17.48
N GLU A 62 -10.69 2.59 -17.31
CA GLU A 62 -10.01 1.92 -18.40
C GLU A 62 -10.91 0.75 -18.88
N SER A 63 -11.17 0.70 -20.20
CA SER A 63 -12.19 -0.18 -20.79
C SER A 63 -11.98 -1.65 -20.42
N GLY A 64 -12.87 -2.21 -19.59
CA GLY A 64 -13.04 -3.65 -19.39
C GLY A 64 -12.74 -4.21 -18.00
N THR A 65 -12.03 -3.50 -17.12
CA THR A 65 -11.62 -4.02 -15.79
C THR A 65 -12.01 -3.12 -14.60
N ALA A 66 -12.52 -1.91 -14.83
CA ALA A 66 -12.74 -0.91 -13.79
C ALA A 66 -14.05 -1.07 -12.97
N ASP A 67 -14.93 -2.02 -13.32
CA ASP A 67 -16.24 -2.14 -12.68
C ASP A 67 -16.26 -3.03 -11.44
N ARG A 68 -15.25 -3.90 -11.28
CA ARG A 68 -15.16 -4.82 -10.14
C ARG A 68 -13.83 -4.68 -9.40
N ILE A 69 -13.91 -4.58 -8.09
CA ILE A 69 -12.77 -4.43 -7.19
C ILE A 69 -12.54 -5.76 -6.47
N PRO A 70 -11.37 -6.40 -6.60
CA PRO A 70 -11.03 -7.55 -5.78
C PRO A 70 -10.77 -7.10 -4.35
N VAL A 71 -11.32 -7.83 -3.39
CA VAL A 71 -11.21 -7.60 -1.95
C VAL A 71 -10.60 -8.85 -1.33
N HIS A 72 -9.59 -8.64 -0.48
CA HIS A 72 -9.02 -9.69 0.34
C HIS A 72 -9.21 -9.33 1.81
N LEU A 73 -9.89 -10.22 2.54
CA LEU A 73 -10.23 -10.07 3.95
C LEU A 73 -9.63 -11.23 4.75
N ASP A 74 -8.81 -10.91 5.75
CA ASP A 74 -8.30 -11.84 6.75
C ASP A 74 -8.70 -11.32 8.13
N ALA A 75 -9.63 -12.01 8.79
CA ALA A 75 -10.14 -11.64 10.10
C ALA A 75 -10.46 -12.87 10.95
N THR A 76 -10.27 -12.77 12.26
CA THR A 76 -10.66 -13.80 13.24
C THR A 76 -11.84 -13.31 14.06
N VAL A 77 -12.93 -14.06 14.10
CA VAL A 77 -14.02 -13.92 15.06
C VAL A 77 -13.78 -14.88 16.23
N LEU A 78 -13.87 -14.40 17.46
CA LEU A 78 -13.35 -15.12 18.64
C LEU A 78 -14.37 -16.02 19.34
N GLY A 79 -15.66 -15.70 19.23
CA GLY A 79 -16.73 -16.39 19.96
C GLY A 79 -17.72 -17.15 19.08
N ILE A 80 -17.37 -17.41 17.82
CA ILE A 80 -18.22 -18.14 16.87
C ILE A 80 -17.40 -19.20 16.12
N ASN A 81 -17.94 -20.42 16.06
CA ASN A 81 -17.36 -21.53 15.32
C ASN A 81 -17.52 -21.34 13.80
N CYS A 82 -16.56 -21.84 13.03
CA CYS A 82 -16.54 -21.70 11.56
C CYS A 82 -17.76 -22.17 10.77
N PRO A 83 -18.51 -23.22 11.18
CA PRO A 83 -19.72 -23.62 10.46
C PRO A 83 -20.83 -22.57 10.49
N PHE A 84 -20.84 -21.74 11.55
CA PHE A 84 -21.87 -20.74 11.77
C PHE A 84 -21.57 -19.40 11.11
N LEU A 85 -20.39 -19.22 10.52
CA LEU A 85 -19.91 -17.93 10.09
C LEU A 85 -19.92 -17.83 8.57
N GLY A 86 -20.48 -16.78 7.99
CA GLY A 86 -20.37 -16.53 6.55
C GLY A 86 -20.29 -15.04 6.21
N ILE A 87 -19.98 -14.78 4.94
CA ILE A 87 -19.85 -13.43 4.40
C ILE A 87 -21.03 -13.18 3.48
N ASP A 88 -21.75 -12.10 3.72
CA ASP A 88 -22.84 -11.65 2.89
C ASP A 88 -22.41 -10.39 2.14
N ILE A 89 -22.73 -10.29 0.85
CA ILE A 89 -22.36 -9.17 -0.02
C ILE A 89 -23.63 -8.56 -0.59
N GLN A 90 -23.79 -7.25 -0.44
CA GLN A 90 -24.91 -6.50 -0.97
C GLN A 90 -24.43 -5.23 -1.66
N ASP A 91 -24.89 -4.99 -2.88
CA ASP A 91 -24.60 -3.76 -3.63
C ASP A 91 -25.87 -3.06 -4.12
N ASP A 92 -25.74 -1.78 -4.45
CA ASP A 92 -26.83 -0.96 -4.99
C ASP A 92 -27.24 -1.37 -6.43
N LEU A 93 -26.46 -2.23 -7.09
CA LEU A 93 -26.79 -2.80 -8.40
C LEU A 93 -27.73 -4.01 -8.29
N GLY A 94 -28.15 -4.38 -7.07
CA GLY A 94 -29.11 -5.43 -6.81
C GLY A 94 -28.49 -6.82 -6.62
N ARG A 95 -27.16 -6.93 -6.50
CA ARG A 95 -26.51 -8.17 -6.07
C ARG A 95 -26.74 -8.34 -4.57
N HIS A 96 -27.26 -9.50 -4.20
CA HIS A 96 -27.40 -9.91 -2.82
C HIS A 96 -27.00 -11.38 -2.71
N GLU A 97 -25.76 -11.62 -2.29
CA GLU A 97 -25.22 -12.97 -2.10
C GLU A 97 -25.10 -13.25 -0.60
N VAL A 98 -25.85 -14.25 -0.14
CA VAL A 98 -25.82 -14.72 1.25
C VAL A 98 -24.87 -15.90 1.36
N GLY A 99 -23.94 -15.86 2.30
CA GLY A 99 -23.02 -16.95 2.58
C GLY A 99 -22.05 -17.23 1.45
N PHE A 100 -21.28 -16.23 1.03
CA PHE A 100 -20.23 -16.37 0.03
C PHE A 100 -19.18 -17.43 0.46
N LEU A 101 -19.19 -18.58 -0.24
CA LEU A 101 -18.33 -19.72 0.06
C LEU A 101 -17.11 -19.82 -0.87
N GLU A 102 -17.22 -19.33 -2.10
CA GLU A 102 -16.14 -19.42 -3.08
C GLU A 102 -14.90 -18.67 -2.59
N ASN A 103 -13.71 -19.28 -2.69
CA ASN A 103 -12.45 -18.65 -2.24
C ASN A 103 -12.44 -18.16 -0.78
N THR A 104 -13.28 -18.75 0.07
CA THR A 104 -13.32 -18.49 1.51
C THR A 104 -12.78 -19.70 2.28
N VAL A 105 -11.62 -19.53 2.89
CA VAL A 105 -11.03 -20.54 3.77
C VAL A 105 -11.35 -20.19 5.22
N ARG A 106 -11.94 -21.13 5.94
CA ARG A 106 -12.28 -20.99 7.36
C ARG A 106 -11.41 -21.94 8.16
N THR A 107 -10.64 -21.41 9.10
CA THR A 107 -9.79 -22.20 9.99
C THR A 107 -10.26 -22.02 11.43
N PRO A 108 -10.46 -23.12 12.18
CA PRO A 108 -10.82 -23.01 13.60
C PRO A 108 -9.71 -22.32 14.37
N ASP A 109 -10.09 -21.43 15.27
CA ASP A 109 -9.19 -20.71 16.17
C ASP A 109 -9.68 -20.86 17.62
N ASN A 110 -8.88 -20.47 18.61
CA ASN A 110 -9.26 -20.48 20.02
C ASN A 110 -9.85 -21.83 20.49
N ASN A 111 -9.12 -22.93 20.27
CA ASN A 111 -9.56 -24.30 20.58
C ASN A 111 -10.93 -24.71 19.96
N GLY A 112 -11.30 -24.09 18.85
CA GLY A 112 -12.55 -24.37 18.12
C GLY A 112 -13.74 -23.50 18.52
N ALA A 113 -13.57 -22.58 19.48
CA ALA A 113 -14.59 -21.59 19.84
C ALA A 113 -14.58 -20.35 18.93
N GLY A 114 -13.48 -20.10 18.23
CA GLY A 114 -13.33 -19.02 17.26
C GLY A 114 -13.16 -19.53 15.83
N CYS A 115 -13.26 -18.61 14.89
CA CYS A 115 -13.03 -18.86 13.49
C CYS A 115 -12.23 -17.75 12.83
N ARG A 116 -11.15 -18.12 12.16
CA ARG A 116 -10.44 -17.23 11.24
C ARG A 116 -10.94 -17.44 9.82
N ILE A 117 -11.37 -16.36 9.20
CA ILE A 117 -11.81 -16.30 7.81
C ILE A 117 -10.71 -15.64 6.98
N ASN A 118 -10.32 -16.32 5.91
CA ASN A 118 -9.52 -15.75 4.83
C ASN A 118 -10.32 -15.84 3.54
N ALA A 119 -10.81 -14.71 3.05
CA ALA A 119 -11.71 -14.64 1.91
C ALA A 119 -11.19 -13.70 0.82
N THR A 120 -11.29 -14.14 -0.43
CA THR A 120 -11.04 -13.29 -1.61
C THR A 120 -12.29 -13.25 -2.48
N PHE A 121 -12.88 -12.07 -2.61
CA PHE A 121 -14.12 -11.85 -3.37
C PHE A 121 -14.03 -10.59 -4.21
N THR A 122 -14.96 -10.42 -5.17
CA THR A 122 -15.02 -9.19 -5.98
C THR A 122 -16.30 -8.43 -5.66
N ILE A 123 -16.20 -7.11 -5.52
CA ILE A 123 -17.33 -6.21 -5.31
C ILE A 123 -17.49 -5.29 -6.51
N ALA A 124 -18.71 -4.87 -6.82
CA ALA A 124 -18.93 -3.85 -7.83
C ALA A 124 -18.47 -2.48 -7.33
N ARG A 125 -18.06 -1.61 -8.25
CA ARG A 125 -17.63 -0.24 -7.95
C ARG A 125 -18.84 0.70 -7.77
N VAL A 126 -19.67 0.38 -6.80
CA VAL A 126 -20.84 1.14 -6.40
C VAL A 126 -20.92 1.18 -4.87
N PRO A 127 -21.72 2.08 -4.28
CA PRO A 127 -22.03 1.97 -2.87
C PRO A 127 -22.65 0.60 -2.57
N GLY A 128 -22.25 0.03 -1.44
CA GLY A 128 -22.61 -1.32 -1.04
C GLY A 128 -22.00 -1.66 0.31
N ASN A 129 -22.32 -2.85 0.79
CA ASN A 129 -21.79 -3.38 2.03
C ASN A 129 -21.44 -4.86 1.88
N PHE A 130 -20.51 -5.32 2.69
CA PHE A 130 -20.33 -6.72 2.97
C PHE A 130 -20.28 -6.87 4.49
N HIS A 131 -20.87 -7.93 5.00
CA HIS A 131 -20.93 -8.16 6.44
C HIS A 131 -20.66 -9.62 6.76
N ILE A 132 -20.01 -9.86 7.90
CA ILE A 132 -19.80 -11.20 8.44
C ILE A 132 -20.97 -11.46 9.38
N SER A 133 -21.72 -12.52 9.12
CA SER A 133 -22.92 -12.85 9.89
C SER A 133 -23.01 -14.35 10.16
N THR A 134 -23.98 -14.72 10.98
CA THR A 134 -24.41 -16.11 11.14
C THR A 134 -25.60 -16.48 10.27
N HIS A 135 -26.16 -15.53 9.51
CA HIS A 135 -27.40 -15.71 8.75
C HIS A 135 -27.30 -16.83 7.71
N SER A 136 -26.12 -17.04 7.13
CA SER A 136 -25.86 -18.07 6.13
C SER A 136 -25.67 -19.48 6.70
N ALA A 137 -25.70 -19.66 8.01
CA ALA A 137 -25.55 -20.97 8.65
C ALA A 137 -26.87 -21.75 8.69
N ALA A 138 -26.78 -23.08 8.55
CA ALA A 138 -27.95 -23.97 8.62
C ALA A 138 -28.63 -23.97 10.02
N MET A 139 -27.90 -23.59 11.06
CA MET A 139 -28.41 -23.46 12.42
C MET A 139 -27.81 -22.20 13.04
N GLN A 140 -28.65 -21.39 13.69
CA GLN A 140 -28.20 -20.16 14.34
C GLN A 140 -27.64 -20.46 15.74
N PRO A 141 -26.51 -19.84 16.14
CA PRO A 141 -26.00 -19.96 17.50
C PRO A 141 -26.92 -19.22 18.49
N ALA A 142 -26.99 -19.71 19.73
CA ALA A 142 -27.82 -19.10 20.78
C ALA A 142 -27.34 -17.69 21.17
N ASN A 143 -26.02 -17.49 21.21
CA ASN A 143 -25.38 -16.20 21.45
C ASN A 143 -24.38 -15.93 20.33
N ALA A 144 -24.44 -14.74 19.73
CA ALA A 144 -23.58 -14.35 18.62
C ALA A 144 -22.51 -13.35 19.08
N ASP A 145 -21.39 -13.84 19.61
CA ASP A 145 -20.26 -13.00 20.01
C ASP A 145 -19.39 -12.64 18.80
N MET A 146 -19.64 -11.43 18.28
CA MET A 146 -18.99 -10.86 17.11
C MET A 146 -17.68 -10.14 17.43
N LYS A 147 -17.09 -10.35 18.60
CA LYS A 147 -15.71 -9.90 18.87
C LYS A 147 -14.75 -10.47 17.85
N HIS A 148 -13.97 -9.59 17.25
CA HIS A 148 -13.08 -9.98 16.18
C HIS A 148 -11.80 -9.17 16.16
N VAL A 149 -10.83 -9.72 15.43
CA VAL A 149 -9.55 -9.13 15.11
C VAL A 149 -9.43 -9.10 13.58
N ILE A 150 -9.27 -7.91 13.01
CA ILE A 150 -8.99 -7.76 11.58
C ILE A 150 -7.48 -7.84 11.39
N HIS A 151 -7.01 -8.88 10.71
CA HIS A 151 -5.58 -9.05 10.42
C HIS A 151 -5.17 -8.20 9.23
N ASP A 152 -5.91 -8.29 8.13
CA ASP A 152 -5.66 -7.54 6.89
C ASP A 152 -6.96 -7.36 6.11
N LEU A 153 -7.18 -6.16 5.57
CA LEU A 153 -8.23 -5.88 4.60
C LEU A 153 -7.61 -5.03 3.49
N THR A 154 -7.69 -5.51 2.25
CA THR A 154 -7.10 -4.85 1.09
C THR A 154 -8.05 -4.86 -0.10
N PHE A 155 -8.02 -3.77 -0.86
CA PHE A 155 -8.83 -3.56 -2.05
C PHE A 155 -7.91 -3.38 -3.27
N GLY A 156 -8.20 -4.07 -4.36
CA GLY A 156 -7.42 -4.03 -5.61
C GLY A 156 -6.16 -4.87 -5.58
N ASP A 157 -5.19 -4.43 -6.37
CA ASP A 157 -3.90 -5.11 -6.50
C ASP A 157 -3.10 -5.08 -5.20
N SER A 158 -2.43 -6.19 -4.88
CA SER A 158 -1.52 -6.23 -3.75
C SER A 158 -0.28 -5.36 -4.01
N ILE A 159 0.03 -4.48 -3.06
CA ILE A 159 1.25 -3.66 -3.07
C ILE A 159 2.53 -4.43 -2.62
N ARG A 160 2.43 -5.75 -2.40
CA ARG A 160 3.55 -6.61 -1.98
C ARG A 160 4.59 -6.69 -3.10
N GLY A 161 5.64 -5.86 -3.01
CA GLY A 161 6.77 -5.86 -3.95
C GLY A 161 7.38 -4.48 -4.19
N PHE A 162 6.62 -3.42 -3.96
CA PHE A 162 7.10 -2.05 -4.12
C PHE A 162 7.68 -1.57 -2.79
N ARG A 163 9.02 -1.51 -2.69
CA ARG A 163 9.71 -1.08 -1.46
C ARG A 163 9.53 0.41 -1.15
N GLN A 164 9.42 1.24 -2.18
CA GLN A 164 9.43 2.71 -2.11
C GLN A 164 8.04 3.36 -2.08
N ILE A 165 6.96 2.66 -1.68
CA ILE A 165 5.65 3.32 -1.55
C ILE A 165 5.63 4.21 -0.30
N PRO A 166 5.48 5.54 -0.43
CA PRO A 166 5.20 6.40 0.71
C PRO A 166 3.84 6.05 1.32
N ASN A 167 3.71 6.14 2.64
CA ASN A 167 2.45 5.91 3.37
C ASN A 167 1.77 4.54 3.17
N ARG A 168 2.51 3.44 3.29
CA ARG A 168 1.96 2.06 3.29
C ARG A 168 0.75 1.85 4.22
N ARG A 169 0.66 2.64 5.30
CA ARG A 169 -0.44 2.58 6.26
C ARG A 169 -1.79 2.96 5.65
N ALA A 170 -1.82 3.83 4.64
CA ALA A 170 -3.06 4.27 3.98
C ALA A 170 -3.74 3.15 3.18
N PHE A 171 -2.97 2.14 2.74
CA PHE A 171 -3.47 0.97 2.03
C PHE A 171 -3.94 -0.15 2.97
N HIS A 172 -3.46 -0.15 4.22
CA HIS A 172 -3.82 -1.13 5.25
C HIS A 172 -4.18 -0.46 6.59
N PRO A 173 -5.17 0.46 6.65
CA PRO A 173 -5.54 1.17 7.88
C PRO A 173 -6.06 0.25 9.01
N LEU A 174 -6.77 -0.83 8.64
CA LEU A 174 -7.40 -1.76 9.59
C LEU A 174 -6.49 -2.93 10.02
N ARG A 175 -5.21 -2.91 9.63
CA ARG A 175 -4.29 -4.00 9.91
C ARG A 175 -4.06 -4.16 11.41
N ARG A 176 -4.35 -5.35 11.94
CA ARG A 176 -4.28 -5.71 13.37
C ARG A 176 -5.22 -4.90 14.26
N PHE A 177 -6.36 -4.47 13.72
CA PHE A 177 -7.39 -3.81 14.51
C PHE A 177 -8.10 -4.84 15.39
N ASN A 178 -8.12 -4.61 16.71
CA ASN A 178 -8.63 -5.56 17.69
C ASN A 178 -9.81 -4.97 18.48
N ASN A 179 -10.94 -5.67 18.50
CA ASN A 179 -12.16 -5.31 19.22
C ASN A 179 -12.53 -6.27 20.38
N THR A 180 -11.55 -6.90 21.05
CA THR A 180 -11.80 -7.85 22.15
C THR A 180 -12.49 -7.27 23.40
N ASN A 181 -12.32 -5.97 23.67
CA ASN A 181 -12.78 -5.34 24.93
C ASN A 181 -14.22 -4.78 24.85
N ARG A 182 -15.00 -5.20 23.84
CA ARG A 182 -16.33 -4.65 23.52
C ARG A 182 -17.45 -5.59 24.00
N PRO A 183 -18.71 -5.11 24.14
CA PRO A 183 -19.84 -5.95 24.56
C PRO A 183 -20.01 -7.18 23.66
N ASN A 184 -20.38 -8.32 24.25
CA ASN A 184 -20.34 -9.66 23.63
C ASN A 184 -21.45 -9.92 22.60
N GLU A 185 -22.28 -8.95 22.22
CA GLU A 185 -23.45 -9.16 21.33
C GLU A 185 -23.76 -7.90 20.50
N ALA A 186 -22.75 -7.05 20.28
CA ALA A 186 -22.93 -5.83 19.52
C ALA A 186 -22.55 -5.99 18.05
N SER A 187 -23.23 -5.24 17.18
CA SER A 187 -22.87 -5.12 15.78
C SER A 187 -21.72 -4.12 15.62
N HIS A 188 -20.74 -4.47 14.80
CA HIS A 188 -19.55 -3.68 14.55
C HIS A 188 -19.56 -3.12 13.13
N ASP A 189 -19.82 -1.82 13.00
CA ASP A 189 -19.93 -1.19 11.69
C ASP A 189 -18.65 -0.43 11.34
N TYR A 190 -18.15 -0.69 10.13
CA TYR A 190 -17.01 0.00 9.54
C TYR A 190 -17.46 0.76 8.30
N LEU A 191 -17.56 2.08 8.42
CA LEU A 191 -17.85 2.94 7.29
C LEU A 191 -16.54 3.29 6.61
N MET A 192 -16.36 2.83 5.37
CA MET A 192 -15.11 2.97 4.64
C MET A 192 -15.29 3.85 3.41
N LYS A 193 -14.34 4.78 3.20
CA LYS A 193 -14.25 5.56 1.96
C LYS A 193 -13.03 5.09 1.18
N ILE A 194 -13.29 4.44 0.04
CA ILE A 194 -12.27 3.84 -0.81
C ILE A 194 -11.93 4.80 -1.96
N VAL A 195 -10.64 4.97 -2.23
CA VAL A 195 -10.11 5.86 -3.28
C VAL A 195 -9.18 5.03 -4.19
N PRO A 196 -9.44 4.98 -5.51
CA PRO A 196 -8.53 4.32 -6.45
C PRO A 196 -7.21 5.06 -6.51
N THR A 197 -6.12 4.31 -6.57
CA THR A 197 -4.78 4.88 -6.77
C THR A 197 -4.04 4.07 -7.81
N ILE A 198 -3.24 4.74 -8.63
CA ILE A 198 -2.41 4.07 -9.63
C ILE A 198 -0.97 4.24 -9.19
N TYR A 199 -0.25 3.13 -9.13
CA TYR A 199 1.19 3.14 -8.90
C TYR A 199 1.91 2.74 -10.17
N GLU A 200 2.73 3.64 -10.70
CA GLU A 200 3.56 3.41 -11.87
C GLU A 200 5.04 3.39 -11.47
N ASN A 201 5.76 2.37 -11.89
CA ASN A 201 7.21 2.28 -11.67
C ASN A 201 7.98 2.90 -12.84
N LEU A 202 9.28 3.16 -12.67
CA LEU A 202 10.20 3.64 -13.71
C LEU A 202 10.23 2.78 -14.99
N ARG A 203 9.76 1.52 -14.90
CA ARG A 203 9.65 0.58 -16.02
C ARG A 203 8.31 0.64 -16.75
N GLY A 204 7.40 1.55 -16.37
CA GLY A 204 6.04 1.65 -16.93
C GLY A 204 5.07 0.56 -16.45
N LEU A 205 5.44 -0.22 -15.42
CA LEU A 205 4.54 -1.20 -14.82
C LEU A 205 3.55 -0.49 -13.91
N ARG A 206 2.25 -0.56 -14.26
CA ARG A 206 1.14 0.02 -13.51
C ARG A 206 0.46 -1.01 -12.63
N ARG A 207 0.05 -0.58 -11.44
CA ARG A 207 -0.79 -1.35 -10.50
C ARG A 207 -1.92 -0.48 -10.01
N TYR A 208 -3.05 -1.10 -9.69
CA TYR A 208 -4.27 -0.41 -9.29
C TYR A 208 -4.67 -0.79 -7.85
N PRO A 209 -3.86 -0.41 -6.83
CA PRO A 209 -4.27 -0.56 -5.44
C PRO A 209 -5.29 0.51 -5.04
N TYR A 210 -6.06 0.24 -4.00
CA TYR A 210 -6.98 1.23 -3.45
C TYR A 210 -6.54 1.62 -2.04
N GLN A 211 -6.54 2.91 -1.77
CA GLN A 211 -6.40 3.44 -0.42
C GLN A 211 -7.78 3.59 0.18
N PHE A 212 -7.88 3.52 1.50
CA PHE A 212 -9.15 3.82 2.15
C PHE A 212 -8.94 4.46 3.51
N THR A 213 -9.96 5.16 3.95
CA THR A 213 -10.10 5.60 5.34
C THR A 213 -11.35 4.95 5.92
N PHE A 214 -11.39 4.78 7.24
CA PHE A 214 -12.52 4.15 7.90
C PHE A 214 -12.94 4.93 9.15
N PHE A 215 -14.22 4.82 9.45
CA PHE A 215 -14.81 5.21 10.72
C PHE A 215 -15.46 3.97 11.33
N TYR A 216 -15.22 3.75 12.63
CA TYR A 216 -15.72 2.58 13.34
C TYR A 216 -16.76 3.00 14.37
N ARG A 217 -17.90 2.31 14.39
CA ARG A 217 -18.94 2.45 15.42
C ARG A 217 -19.43 1.09 15.88
N VAL A 218 -19.93 1.05 17.10
CA VAL A 218 -20.60 -0.12 17.67
C VAL A 218 -22.08 0.20 17.78
N SER A 219 -22.93 -0.69 17.27
CA SER A 219 -24.38 -0.63 17.44
C SER A 219 -24.80 -1.72 18.43
N GLN A 220 -25.54 -1.33 19.47
CA GLN A 220 -26.23 -2.24 20.38
C GLN A 220 -27.70 -2.36 19.98
#